data_AF-A0A955LW78-F1
#
_entry.id   AF-A0A955LW78-F1
#
_cell.length_a   1.000
_cell.length_b   1.000
_cell.length_c   1.000
_cell.angle_alpha   90.00
_cell.angle_beta   90.00
_cell.angle_gamma   90.00
#
_symmetry.space_group_name_H-M   'P 1'
#
loop_
_entity.id
_entity.type
_entity.pdbx_description
1 polymer ?
#
loop_
_entity_poly.entity_id
_entity_poly.type
_entity_poly.pdbx_seq_one_letter_code
_entity_poly.pdbx_strand_id
1 'polypeptide(L)' 'LKEDQEYIIPQGEYIVMGDNRERSSDSRSWGTVPRENLVGKGFFIYWPMDEFGRISDPLPTLETAFADVSSYLDINRL' A
#
# COMPACT_ATOMS: atom_id res chain seq x y z
N LEU A 1 -10.17 -14.25 -10.68
CA LEU A 1 -10.74 -15.14 -9.63
C LEU A 1 -12.20 -14.75 -9.45
N LYS A 2 -13.14 -15.69 -9.51
CA LYS A 2 -14.55 -15.37 -9.31
C LYS A 2 -14.85 -15.31 -7.81
N GLU A 3 -15.80 -14.45 -7.43
CA GLU A 3 -16.29 -14.41 -6.05
C GLU A 3 -16.93 -15.76 -5.68
N ASP A 4 -16.76 -16.16 -4.42
CA ASP A 4 -17.25 -17.42 -3.85
C ASP A 4 -16.72 -18.72 -4.50
N GLN A 5 -15.59 -18.63 -5.20
CA GLN A 5 -14.91 -19.79 -5.78
C GLN A 5 -13.63 -20.12 -5.00
N GLU A 6 -13.53 -21.37 -4.53
CA GLU A 6 -12.27 -21.90 -4.00
C GLU A 6 -11.21 -21.98 -5.10
N TYR A 7 -10.04 -21.41 -4.83
CA TYR A 7 -8.90 -21.41 -5.74
C TYR A 7 -7.64 -21.84 -5.02
N ILE A 8 -7.05 -22.96 -5.44
CA ILE A 8 -5.79 -23.47 -4.90
C ILE A 8 -4.65 -22.79 -5.66
N ILE A 9 -3.83 -22.03 -4.94
CA ILE A 9 -2.67 -21.34 -5.51
C ILE A 9 -1.58 -22.37 -5.83
N PRO A 10 -1.09 -22.44 -7.07
CA PRO A 10 0.00 -23.33 -7.43
C PRO A 10 1.27 -23.05 -6.62
N GLN A 11 2.10 -24.08 -6.44
CA GLN A 11 3.36 -23.91 -5.73
C GLN A 11 4.26 -22.92 -6.47
N GLY A 12 4.77 -21.94 -5.75
CA GLY A 12 5.64 -20.91 -6.33
C GLY A 12 4.89 -19.76 -6.98
N GLU A 13 3.57 -19.64 -6.80
CA GLU A 13 2.80 -18.50 -7.28
C GLU A 13 2.20 -17.68 -6.13
N TYR A 14 1.77 -16.46 -6.45
CA TYR A 14 1.29 -15.45 -5.50
C TYR A 14 0.04 -14.75 -6.03
N ILE A 15 -0.85 -14.37 -5.12
CA ILE A 15 -1.92 -13.42 -5.40
C ILE A 15 -1.45 -12.07 -4.89
N VAL A 16 -1.54 -11.04 -5.73
CA VAL A 16 -1.31 -9.65 -5.36
C VAL A 16 -2.63 -8.91 -5.35
N MET A 17 -2.80 -7.99 -4.41
CA MET A 17 -3.96 -7.12 -4.32
C MET A 17 -3.51 -5.70 -4.01
N GLY A 18 -4.04 -4.76 -4.77
CA GLY A 18 -3.86 -3.34 -4.47
C GLY A 18 -4.74 -2.91 -3.30
N ASP A 19 -4.24 -1.93 -2.57
CA ASP A 19 -4.88 -1.21 -1.48
C ASP A 19 -6.15 -0.46 -1.94
N ASN A 20 -6.10 0.18 -3.11
CA ASN A 20 -7.26 0.83 -3.72
C ASN A 20 -8.16 -0.19 -4.42
N ARG A 21 -8.89 -0.98 -3.63
CA ARG A 21 -9.58 -2.20 -4.08
C ARG A 21 -10.54 -2.03 -5.25
N GLU A 22 -11.28 -0.93 -5.31
CA GLU A 22 -12.23 -0.69 -6.40
C GLU A 22 -11.53 -0.33 -7.72
N ARG A 23 -10.27 0.14 -7.62
CA ARG A 23 -9.51 0.67 -8.75
C ARG A 23 -8.24 -0.12 -9.04
N SER A 24 -8.01 -1.21 -8.33
CA SER A 24 -6.83 -2.05 -8.50
C SER A 24 -7.12 -3.18 -9.47
N SER A 25 -6.40 -3.19 -10.60
CA SER A 25 -6.33 -4.33 -11.52
C SER A 25 -5.28 -5.30 -11.02
N ASP A 26 -5.71 -6.27 -10.23
CA ASP A 26 -4.81 -7.19 -9.55
C ASP A 26 -5.26 -8.64 -9.75
N SER A 27 -4.73 -9.56 -8.94
CA SER A 27 -4.97 -10.99 -9.14
C SER A 27 -6.45 -11.40 -9.13
N ARG A 28 -7.35 -10.54 -8.62
CA ARG A 28 -8.80 -10.71 -8.77
C ARG A 28 -9.23 -10.72 -10.24
N SER A 29 -8.61 -9.91 -11.09
CA SER A 29 -8.93 -9.80 -12.51
C SER A 29 -8.15 -10.79 -13.38
N TRP A 30 -6.84 -10.95 -13.14
CA TRP A 30 -5.94 -11.65 -14.08
C TRP A 30 -5.25 -12.91 -13.51
N GLY A 31 -5.45 -13.26 -12.24
CA GLY A 31 -4.94 -14.50 -11.65
C GLY A 31 -3.60 -14.34 -10.93
N THR A 32 -2.88 -15.44 -10.76
CA THR A 32 -1.68 -15.53 -9.92
C THR A 32 -0.41 -15.05 -10.64
N VAL A 33 0.63 -14.75 -9.85
CA VAL A 33 1.94 -14.28 -10.26
C VAL A 33 2.99 -15.32 -9.88
N PRO A 34 3.78 -15.86 -10.82
CA PRO A 34 4.90 -16.74 -10.51
C PRO A 34 6.00 -16.07 -9.66
N ARG A 35 6.72 -16.84 -8.84
CA ARG A 35 7.77 -16.36 -7.91
C ARG A 35 8.87 -15.65 -8.64
N GLU A 36 9.26 -16.16 -9.80
CA GLU A 36 10.26 -15.57 -10.68
C GLU A 36 9.90 -14.14 -11.10
N ASN A 37 8.60 -13.80 -11.07
CA ASN A 37 8.11 -12.47 -11.41
C ASN A 37 8.10 -11.53 -10.18
N LEU A 38 8.47 -12.01 -8.99
CA LEU A 38 8.60 -11.18 -7.78
C LEU A 38 10.01 -10.61 -7.65
N VAL A 39 10.13 -9.31 -7.84
CA VAL A 39 11.41 -8.60 -7.82
C VAL A 39 11.87 -8.17 -6.40
N GLY A 40 10.97 -7.77 -5.47
CA GLY A 40 11.34 -7.47 -4.06
C GLY A 40 10.57 -6.33 -3.35
N LYS A 41 10.73 -6.27 -2.01
CA LYS A 41 9.97 -5.51 -0.96
C LYS A 41 9.68 -4.02 -1.21
N GLY A 42 8.53 -3.54 -0.73
CA GLY A 42 8.29 -2.11 -0.51
C GLY A 42 9.21 -1.57 0.59
N PHE A 43 9.97 -0.54 0.27
CA PHE A 43 11.03 0.05 1.12
C PHE A 43 10.70 1.49 1.54
N PHE A 44 9.49 1.97 1.25
CA PHE A 44 9.18 3.38 1.20
C PHE A 44 7.72 3.69 1.53
N ILE A 45 7.50 4.78 2.26
CA ILE A 45 6.18 5.37 2.55
C ILE A 45 6.05 6.58 1.64
N TYR A 46 5.07 6.56 0.75
CA TYR A 46 4.88 7.61 -0.26
C TYR A 46 3.80 8.62 0.13
N TRP A 47 2.89 8.25 1.04
CA TRP A 47 1.74 9.06 1.41
C TRP A 47 1.36 8.85 2.88
N PRO A 48 0.97 9.91 3.63
CA PRO A 48 0.90 11.32 3.23
C PRO A 48 2.27 11.98 2.98
N MET A 49 2.28 13.16 2.33
CA MET A 49 3.51 13.82 1.83
C MET A 49 4.54 14.10 2.94
N ASP A 50 4.07 14.36 4.13
CA ASP A 50 4.90 14.72 5.27
C ASP A 50 5.51 13.49 5.97
N GLU A 51 5.02 12.30 5.62
CA GLU A 51 5.55 11.00 6.02
C GLU A 51 6.39 10.35 4.90
N PHE A 52 6.69 11.10 3.84
CA PHE A 52 7.53 10.64 2.74
C PHE A 52 8.92 10.23 3.25
N GLY A 53 9.20 8.93 3.24
CA GLY A 53 10.41 8.41 3.87
C GLY A 53 10.65 6.93 3.61
N ARG A 54 11.86 6.47 3.92
CA ARG A 54 12.12 5.03 3.91
C ARG A 54 11.38 4.43 5.08
N ILE A 55 10.89 3.21 4.91
CA ILE A 55 10.30 2.45 6.02
C ILE A 55 11.29 2.28 7.19
N SER A 56 12.59 2.45 6.96
CA SER A 56 13.64 2.35 7.98
C SER A 56 13.92 3.62 8.79
N ASP A 57 13.30 4.75 8.48
CA ASP A 57 13.56 6.03 9.16
C ASP A 57 12.79 6.07 10.52
N PRO A 58 13.36 6.66 11.60
CA PRO A 58 12.68 6.69 12.91
C PRO A 58 11.37 7.47 12.82
N LEU A 59 10.31 6.96 13.46
CA LEU A 59 8.99 7.60 13.44
C LEU A 59 9.09 9.07 13.87
N PRO A 60 8.34 9.98 13.22
CA PRO A 60 8.32 11.38 13.64
C PRO A 60 7.88 11.47 15.09
N THR A 61 8.55 12.33 15.86
CA THR A 61 8.16 12.56 17.26
C THR A 61 6.76 13.15 17.33
N LEU A 62 6.08 12.99 18.48
CA LEU A 62 4.71 13.52 18.65
C LEU A 62 4.61 15.01 18.30
N GLU A 63 5.64 15.79 18.61
CA GLU A 63 5.71 17.21 18.28
C GLU A 63 5.74 17.47 16.77
N THR A 64 6.45 16.64 16.01
CA THR A 64 6.53 16.72 14.53
C THR A 64 5.22 16.27 13.87
N ALA A 65 4.59 15.22 14.41
CA ALA A 65 3.32 14.73 13.89
C ALA A 65 2.16 15.72 14.11
N PHE A 66 2.10 16.41 15.27
CA PHE A 66 1.04 17.40 15.52
C PHE A 66 1.20 18.69 14.71
N ALA A 67 2.44 19.10 14.39
CA ALA A 67 2.67 20.23 13.49
C ALA A 67 2.12 19.97 12.08
N ASP A 68 2.23 18.72 11.62
CA ASP A 68 1.80 18.30 10.29
C ASP A 68 0.26 18.12 10.16
N VAL A 69 -0.37 17.52 11.17
CA VAL A 69 -1.85 17.40 11.20
C VAL A 69 -2.52 18.78 11.22
N SER A 70 -1.88 19.77 11.86
CA SER A 70 -2.37 21.15 11.86
C SER A 70 -2.23 21.87 10.51
N SER A 71 -1.37 21.41 9.59
CA SER A 71 -1.29 21.90 8.21
C SER A 71 -2.25 21.20 7.25
N TYR A 72 -2.61 19.94 7.52
CA TYR A 72 -3.59 19.19 6.72
C TYR A 72 -5.04 19.65 6.96
N LEU A 73 -5.36 20.08 8.18
CA LEU A 73 -6.60 20.76 8.50
C LEU A 73 -6.34 22.26 8.45
N ASP A 74 -6.32 22.83 7.23
CA ASP A 74 -6.22 24.28 7.06
C ASP A 74 -7.54 24.94 7.51
N ILE A 75 -7.73 25.09 8.82
CA ILE A 75 -9.00 25.48 9.48
C ILE A 75 -9.40 26.95 9.23
N ASN A 76 -8.67 27.67 8.38
CA ASN A 76 -8.88 29.10 8.10
C ASN A 76 -9.18 29.42 6.63
N ARG A 77 -9.61 28.45 5.82
CA ARG A 77 -10.26 28.73 4.52
C ARG A 77 -11.78 28.56 4.62
N LEU A 78 -12.44 29.61 5.14
CA LEU A 78 -13.86 29.93 4.94
C LEU A 78 -13.96 31.18 4.05
#